data_AF-A0A383A0A7-F1
#
_entry.id   AF-A0A383A0A7-F1
#
_cell.length_a   1.000
_cell.length_b   1.000
_cell.length_c   1.000
_cell.angle_alpha   90.00
_cell.angle_beta   90.00
_cell.angle_gamma   90.00
#
_symmetry.space_group_name_H-M   'P 1'
#
loop_
_entity.id
_entity.type
_entity.pdbx_description
1 polymer ?
#
loop_
_entity_poly.entity_id
_entity_poly.type
_entity_poly.pdbx_seq_one_letter_code
_entity_poly.pdbx_strand_id
1 'polypeptide(L)'
;MKASAMDLAYSRQGVKGSYSGILPSLRFSGGMNEARFPSQVGGYNAETGELTLDKINSQISASSSISLSQNIYDGGVWWNTIRQARNSYRITEQ
;
A
#
# COMPACT_ATOMS: atom_id res chain seq x y z
N MET A 1 -36.72 10.26 7.47
CA MET A 1 -36.59 9.23 6.41
C MET A 1 -35.26 9.29 5.64
N LYS A 2 -34.66 10.46 5.34
CA LYS A 2 -33.35 10.51 4.64
C LYS A 2 -32.15 10.00 5.47
N ALA A 3 -32.14 10.24 6.78
CA ALA A 3 -31.07 9.78 7.68
C ALA A 3 -30.97 8.24 7.72
N SER A 4 -32.08 7.53 7.98
CA SER A 4 -32.10 6.05 8.00
C SER A 4 -31.65 5.40 6.68
N ALA A 5 -32.00 5.98 5.53
CA ALA A 5 -31.54 5.49 4.23
C ALA A 5 -30.03 5.70 4.02
N MET A 6 -29.49 6.81 4.52
CA MET A 6 -28.06 7.12 4.47
C MET A 6 -27.26 6.21 5.41
N ASP A 7 -27.78 5.96 6.61
CA ASP A 7 -27.17 5.05 7.59
C ASP A 7 -27.13 3.62 7.05
N LEU A 8 -28.20 3.15 6.40
CA LEU A 8 -28.26 1.83 5.78
C LEU A 8 -27.24 1.70 4.63
N ALA A 9 -27.12 2.73 3.79
CA ALA A 9 -26.12 2.78 2.73
C ALA A 9 -24.69 2.75 3.29
N TYR A 10 -24.42 3.50 4.35
CA TYR A 10 -23.13 3.51 5.03
C TYR A 10 -22.80 2.14 5.63
N SER A 11 -23.76 1.51 6.33
CA SER A 11 -23.51 0.18 6.91
C SER A 11 -23.34 -0.90 5.83
N ARG A 12 -24.03 -0.79 4.69
CA ARG A 12 -23.81 -1.69 3.54
C ARG A 12 -22.40 -1.54 2.97
N GLN A 13 -21.91 -0.30 2.89
CA GLN A 13 -20.53 -0.01 2.51
C GLN A 13 -19.54 -0.57 3.53
N GLY A 14 -19.85 -0.51 4.82
CA GLY A 14 -19.06 -1.12 5.89
C GLY A 14 -18.90 -2.64 5.72
N VAL A 15 -19.99 -3.35 5.40
CA VAL A 15 -19.92 -4.80 5.08
C VAL A 15 -19.03 -5.04 3.87
N LYS A 16 -19.18 -4.27 2.79
CA LYS A 16 -18.32 -4.41 1.61
C LYS A 16 -16.85 -4.14 1.94
N GLY A 17 -16.58 -3.11 2.74
CA GLY A 17 -15.24 -2.73 3.20
C GLY A 17 -14.60 -3.80 4.09
N SER A 18 -15.40 -4.53 4.89
CA SER A 18 -14.89 -5.59 5.77
C SER A 18 -14.18 -6.74 5.03
N TYR A 19 -14.54 -6.99 3.76
CA TYR A 19 -13.86 -7.99 2.93
C TYR A 19 -12.49 -7.54 2.43
N SER A 20 -12.14 -6.25 2.52
CA SER A 20 -10.79 -5.79 2.11
C SER A 20 -9.67 -6.46 2.90
N GLY A 21 -9.95 -6.94 4.11
CA GLY A 21 -8.99 -7.69 4.92
C GLY A 21 -8.53 -8.98 4.23
N ILE A 22 -9.45 -9.73 3.61
CA ILE A 22 -9.14 -11.06 3.04
C ILE A 22 -8.62 -11.01 1.59
N LEU A 23 -8.75 -9.86 0.94
CA LEU A 23 -8.40 -9.69 -0.47
C LEU A 23 -6.93 -9.30 -0.62
N PRO A 24 -6.27 -9.73 -1.71
CA PRO A 24 -4.94 -9.24 -2.03
C PRO A 24 -4.99 -7.74 -2.33
N SER A 25 -3.93 -7.03 -1.97
CA SER A 25 -3.71 -5.63 -2.34
C SER A 25 -2.59 -5.56 -3.39
N LEU A 26 -2.85 -4.81 -4.47
CA LEU A 26 -1.86 -4.49 -5.49
C LEU A 26 -1.52 -3.00 -5.36
N ARG A 27 -0.22 -2.68 -5.26
CA ARG A 27 0.26 -1.30 -5.20
C ARG A 27 1.30 -1.09 -6.27
N PHE A 28 1.26 0.09 -6.88
CA PHE A 28 2.30 0.59 -7.77
C PHE A 28 2.94 1.80 -7.12
N SER A 29 4.26 1.86 -7.11
CA SER A 29 5.03 2.98 -6.59
C SER A 29 6.16 3.33 -7.53
N GLY A 30 6.37 4.62 -7.76
CA GLY A 30 7.53 5.15 -8.47
C GLY A 30 8.16 6.26 -7.63
N GLY A 31 9.47 6.40 -7.71
CA GLY A 31 10.20 7.40 -6.96
C GLY A 31 11.56 7.70 -7.55
N MET A 32 11.99 8.93 -7.39
CA MET A 32 13.35 9.37 -7.68
C MET A 32 13.99 9.85 -6.39
N ASN A 33 15.23 9.46 -6.16
CA ASN A 33 15.98 9.82 -4.98
C ASN A 33 17.38 10.28 -5.38
N GLU A 34 17.90 11.31 -4.73
CA GLU A 34 19.30 11.70 -4.85
C GLU A 34 20.01 11.38 -3.53
N ALA A 35 20.93 10.41 -3.56
CA ALA A 35 21.82 10.11 -2.45
C ALA A 35 23.08 10.96 -2.58
N ARG A 36 23.37 11.80 -1.58
CA ARG A 36 24.60 12.62 -1.51
C ARG A 36 25.60 11.97 -0.55
N PHE A 37 26.86 11.95 -0.94
CA PHE A 37 27.96 11.35 -0.18
C PHE A 37 29.24 12.16 -0.30
N PRO A 38 30.21 11.98 0.61
CA PRO A 38 31.50 12.65 0.53
C PRO A 38 32.15 12.40 -0.83
N SER A 39 32.79 13.42 -1.38
CA SER A 39 33.34 13.35 -2.72
C SER A 39 34.47 12.34 -2.82
N GLN A 40 34.37 11.42 -3.76
CA GLN A 40 35.37 10.39 -4.03
C GLN A 40 35.85 10.52 -5.48
N VAL A 41 37.12 10.23 -5.72
CA VAL A 41 37.73 10.19 -7.05
C VAL A 41 37.79 8.73 -7.46
N GLY A 42 37.20 8.38 -8.60
CA GLY A 42 37.00 6.98 -8.94
C GLY A 42 35.68 6.45 -8.39
N GLY A 43 34.93 5.74 -9.23
CA GLY A 43 33.70 5.06 -8.85
C GLY A 43 33.24 4.11 -9.94
N TYR A 44 32.58 3.02 -9.54
CA TYR A 44 31.91 2.12 -10.48
C TYR A 44 30.43 2.49 -10.54
N ASN A 45 29.95 2.88 -11.72
CA ASN A 45 28.54 3.08 -11.95
C ASN A 45 27.90 1.72 -12.27
N ALA A 46 27.17 1.15 -11.32
CA ALA A 46 26.52 -0.15 -11.50
C ALA A 46 25.38 -0.13 -12.53
N GLU A 47 24.84 1.05 -12.85
CA GLU A 47 23.76 1.19 -13.83
C GLU A 47 24.30 1.29 -15.28
N THR A 48 25.45 1.94 -15.49
CA THR A 48 26.07 2.08 -16.83
C THR A 48 27.21 1.11 -17.09
N GLY A 49 27.76 0.48 -16.05
CA GLY A 49 28.93 -0.40 -16.14
C GLY A 49 30.25 0.34 -16.35
N GLU A 50 30.26 1.67 -16.31
CA GLU A 50 31.44 2.50 -16.56
C GLU A 50 32.21 2.81 -15.28
N LEU A 51 33.54 2.88 -15.41
CA LEU A 51 34.44 3.39 -14.37
C LEU A 51 34.58 4.89 -14.55
N THR A 52 34.02 5.65 -13.63
CA THR A 52 34.15 7.11 -13.62
C THR A 52 35.44 7.48 -12.89
N LEU A 53 36.40 8.10 -13.58
CA LEU A 53 37.62 8.62 -12.95
C LEU A 53 37.43 10.02 -12.34
N ASP A 54 36.30 10.67 -12.64
CA ASP A 54 35.94 11.99 -12.11
C ASP A 54 35.45 11.94 -10.67
N LYS A 55 35.39 13.13 -10.05
CA LYS A 55 34.95 13.33 -8.68
C LYS A 55 33.42 13.22 -8.59
N ILE A 56 32.91 12.19 -7.91
CA ILE A 56 31.47 11.98 -7.69
C ILE A 56 31.14 12.27 -6.22
N ASN A 57 30.01 12.95 -5.98
CA ASN A 57 29.48 13.24 -4.65
C ASN A 57 27.96 13.03 -4.51
N SER A 58 27.27 12.60 -5.58
CA SER A 58 25.88 12.21 -5.51
C SER A 58 25.52 11.17 -6.56
N GLN A 59 24.43 10.45 -6.30
CA GLN A 59 23.82 9.48 -7.21
C GLN A 59 22.31 9.73 -7.25
N ILE A 60 21.77 9.90 -8.45
CA ILE A 60 20.33 9.97 -8.67
C ILE A 60 19.86 8.58 -9.08
N SER A 61 18.88 8.04 -8.36
CA SER A 61 18.26 6.76 -8.68
C SER A 61 16.77 6.98 -8.91
N ALA A 62 16.27 6.44 -10.02
CA ALA A 62 14.85 6.39 -10.33
C ALA A 62 14.39 4.94 -10.32
N SER A 63 13.29 4.65 -9.63
CA SER A 63 12.74 3.31 -9.53
C SER A 63 11.24 3.31 -9.70
N SER A 64 10.71 2.17 -10.16
CA SER A 64 9.29 1.86 -10.19
C SER A 64 9.10 0.42 -9.76
N SER A 65 8.10 0.17 -8.94
CA SER A 65 7.82 -1.13 -8.35
C SER A 65 6.33 -1.42 -8.32
N ILE A 66 5.99 -2.69 -8.51
CA ILE A 66 4.65 -3.24 -8.33
C ILE A 66 4.76 -4.26 -7.18
N SER A 67 3.92 -4.12 -6.16
CA SER A 67 3.86 -5.03 -5.02
C SER A 67 2.47 -5.64 -4.89
N LEU A 68 2.41 -6.97 -4.82
CA LEU A 68 1.22 -7.75 -4.46
C LEU A 68 1.37 -8.25 -3.03
N SER A 69 0.41 -7.92 -2.15
CA SER A 69 0.42 -8.33 -0.76
C SER A 69 -0.92 -8.91 -0.36
N GLN A 70 -0.91 -10.16 0.12
CA GLN A 70 -2.07 -10.84 0.66
C GLN A 70 -1.66 -11.50 1.97
N ASN A 71 -2.38 -11.18 3.03
CA ASN A 71 -2.29 -11.95 4.27
C ASN A 71 -2.96 -13.32 4.03
N ILE A 72 -2.37 -14.40 4.52
CA ILE A 72 -2.91 -15.75 4.31
C ILE A 72 -3.61 -16.31 5.56
N TYR A 73 -3.30 -15.75 6.72
CA TYR A 73 -3.91 -16.06 8.00
C TYR A 73 -3.64 -14.94 9.01
N ASP A 74 -4.62 -14.62 9.82
CA ASP A 74 -4.58 -13.49 10.76
C ASP A 74 -5.18 -13.83 12.15
N GLY A 75 -5.28 -15.11 12.49
CA GLY A 75 -5.91 -15.56 13.73
C GLY A 75 -7.45 -15.48 13.71
N GLY A 76 -8.08 -15.26 12.55
CA GLY A 76 -9.54 -15.15 12.43
C GLY A 76 -10.07 -13.72 12.61
N VAL A 77 -9.18 -12.72 12.67
CA VAL A 77 -9.54 -11.30 12.82
C VAL A 77 -10.45 -10.85 11.68
N TRP A 78 -10.20 -11.27 10.43
CA TRP A 78 -11.05 -10.91 9.29
C TRP A 78 -12.45 -11.48 9.37
N TRP A 79 -12.59 -12.73 9.81
CA TRP A 79 -13.90 -13.32 10.03
C TRP A 79 -14.67 -12.58 11.10
N ASN A 80 -13.99 -12.14 12.16
CA ASN A 80 -14.60 -11.31 13.21
C ASN A 80 -15.03 -9.94 12.68
N THR A 81 -14.17 -9.26 11.91
CA THR A 81 -14.48 -7.96 11.28
C THR A 81 -15.67 -8.05 10.33
N ILE A 82 -15.74 -9.10 9.50
CA ILE A 82 -16.89 -9.35 8.60
C ILE A 82 -18.16 -9.59 9.40
N ARG A 83 -18.09 -10.39 10.48
CA ARG A 83 -19.24 -10.67 11.36
C ARG A 83 -19.73 -9.40 12.04
N GLN A 84 -18.84 -8.57 12.55
CA GLN A 84 -19.18 -7.29 13.19
C GLN A 84 -19.87 -6.34 12.20
N ALA A 85 -19.32 -6.17 11.00
CA ALA A 85 -19.90 -5.31 9.99
C ALA A 85 -21.31 -5.77 9.55
N ARG A 86 -21.50 -7.09 9.41
CA ARG A 86 -22.83 -7.67 9.10
C ARG A 86 -23.83 -7.43 10.23
N ASN A 87 -23.40 -7.53 11.48
CA ASN A 87 -24.26 -7.27 12.63
C ASN A 87 -24.69 -5.79 12.67
N SER A 88 -23.74 -4.86 12.46
CA SER A 88 -24.06 -3.43 12.34
C SER A 88 -25.08 -3.15 11.25
N TYR A 89 -24.95 -3.79 10.07
CA TYR A 89 -25.92 -3.64 8.98
C TYR A 89 -27.32 -4.11 9.36
N ARG A 90 -27.42 -5.26 10.03
CA ARG A 90 -28.71 -5.79 10.48
C ARG A 90 -29.39 -4.88 11.50
N ILE A 91 -28.62 -4.23 12.37
CA ILE A 91 -29.16 -3.27 13.35
C ILE A 91 -29.71 -2.03 12.66
N THR A 92 -29.05 -1.54 11.59
CA THR A 92 -29.50 -0.36 10.85
C THR A 92 -30.70 -0.63 9.93
N GLU A 93 -30.96 -1.89 9.59
CA GLU A 93 -32.13 -2.31 8.80
C GLU A 93 -33.42 -2.42 9.63
N GLN A 94 -33.30 -2.55 10.96
CA GLN A 94 -34.42 -2.59 11.91
C GLN A 94 -34.94 -1.19 12.23
#